data_AF-A0A3D5VCF4-F1
#
_entry.id   AF-A0A3D5VCF4-F1
#
_cell.length_a   1.000
_cell.length_b   1.000
_cell.length_c   1.000
_cell.angle_alpha   90.00
_cell.angle_beta   90.00
_cell.angle_gamma   90.00
#
_symmetry.space_group_name_H-M   'P 1'
#
loop_
_entity.id
_entity.type
_entity.pdbx_description
1 polymer ?
#
loop_
_entity_poly.entity_id
_entity_poly.type
_entity_poly.pdbx_seq_one_letter_code
_entity_poly.pdbx_strand_id
1 'polypeptide(L)'
;ANSNVNQLVNDNTLPFISSVACLNGNFANSTCFAEAWVRATNYETGAPTGAIAVYASTISQSWNPPMRAQDHAVDLLVGYDYSEDEPIDQKFSIGGLWFNGSMNMIDVYGYSGAEEFFYWTIFGDASLRVRTDTPEAMNVSHLPTLFIGLNTFEVNTGVEGALVSLTNEDHEIIGSGYTDATGHVTLELVDPPVVPTDLTLTVTATNKQTYIGTVSVIPNEGPYVIVNDYTIDAGG
;
A
#
# COMPACT_ATOMS: atom_id res chain seq x y z
N ALA A 1 16.41 8.83 -23.72
CA ALA A 1 16.73 10.21 -23.30
C ALA A 1 15.66 10.67 -22.33
N ASN A 2 16.04 11.32 -21.22
CA ASN A 2 15.09 11.66 -20.13
C ASN A 2 14.42 13.03 -20.33
N SER A 3 14.84 13.80 -21.34
CA SER A 3 14.38 15.18 -21.57
C SER A 3 12.87 15.31 -21.73
N ASN A 4 12.20 14.32 -22.31
CA ASN A 4 10.75 14.37 -22.48
C ASN A 4 9.98 14.01 -21.19
N VAL A 5 10.57 13.23 -20.29
CA VAL A 5 9.94 12.90 -19.00
C VAL A 5 9.79 14.16 -18.15
N ASN A 6 10.79 15.05 -18.19
CA ASN A 6 10.77 16.33 -17.47
C ASN A 6 9.80 17.36 -18.07
N GLN A 7 9.12 17.05 -19.17
CA GLN A 7 8.12 17.90 -19.83
C GLN A 7 6.68 17.42 -19.58
N LEU A 8 6.50 16.35 -18.82
CA LEU A 8 5.19 15.83 -18.49
C LEU A 8 4.43 16.80 -17.57
N VAL A 9 3.12 16.90 -17.80
CA VAL A 9 2.18 17.79 -17.07
C VAL A 9 1.04 16.99 -16.41
N ASN A 10 1.27 15.69 -16.16
CA ASN A 10 0.30 14.78 -15.55
C ASN A 10 0.29 14.92 -14.02
N ASP A 11 0.12 16.14 -13.52
CA ASP A 11 0.16 16.48 -12.11
C ASP A 11 -0.74 15.54 -11.29
N ASN A 12 -0.12 14.77 -10.37
CA ASN A 12 -0.77 13.76 -9.52
C ASN A 12 -1.58 12.68 -10.25
N THR A 13 -1.44 12.57 -11.57
CA THR A 13 -2.12 11.57 -12.41
C THR A 13 -1.07 10.54 -12.85
N LEU A 14 -0.63 9.74 -11.90
CA LEU A 14 0.59 8.93 -12.00
C LEU A 14 0.25 7.46 -12.30
N PRO A 15 0.57 6.93 -13.50
CA PRO A 15 0.46 5.50 -13.77
C PRO A 15 1.55 4.73 -13.04
N PHE A 16 1.35 3.42 -12.91
CA PHE A 16 2.44 2.47 -12.69
C PHE A 16 2.82 1.81 -14.03
N ILE A 17 4.10 1.49 -14.22
CA ILE A 17 4.61 1.04 -15.51
C ILE A 17 5.40 -0.26 -15.33
N SER A 18 5.01 -1.32 -16.04
CA SER A 18 5.86 -2.51 -16.22
C SER A 18 6.54 -2.40 -17.60
N SER A 19 7.87 -2.24 -17.62
CA SER A 19 8.61 -1.89 -18.84
C SER A 19 9.57 -3.00 -19.24
N VAL A 20 9.14 -3.80 -20.23
CA VAL A 20 9.97 -4.77 -20.95
C VAL A 20 10.84 -4.03 -21.97
N ALA A 21 12.07 -3.69 -21.57
CA ALA A 21 13.07 -3.02 -22.41
C ALA A 21 14.47 -3.14 -21.82
N CYS A 22 15.49 -2.95 -22.67
CA CYS A 22 16.88 -2.96 -22.25
C CYS A 22 17.27 -1.69 -21.49
N LEU A 23 18.01 -1.85 -20.38
CA LEU A 23 18.78 -0.81 -19.68
C LEU A 23 17.96 0.40 -19.17
N ASN A 24 16.64 0.35 -19.22
CA ASN A 24 15.74 1.40 -18.76
C ASN A 24 15.79 1.61 -17.23
N GLY A 25 16.29 0.61 -16.49
CA GLY A 25 16.55 0.65 -15.06
C GLY A 25 18.04 0.63 -14.70
N ASN A 26 18.97 0.94 -15.61
CA ASN A 26 20.41 0.93 -15.28
C ASN A 26 20.82 2.15 -14.42
N PHE A 27 20.58 2.08 -13.11
CA PHE A 27 20.77 3.17 -12.13
C PHE A 27 22.20 3.31 -11.59
N ALA A 28 23.17 2.52 -12.07
CA ALA A 28 24.48 2.45 -11.44
C ALA A 28 25.36 3.70 -11.64
N ASN A 29 25.23 4.41 -12.76
CA ASN A 29 26.18 5.45 -13.17
C ASN A 29 25.55 6.83 -13.45
N SER A 30 24.24 6.89 -13.70
CA SER A 30 23.50 8.12 -13.96
C SER A 30 22.02 7.88 -13.71
N THR A 31 21.23 8.95 -13.66
CA THR A 31 19.77 8.86 -13.59
C THR A 31 19.25 8.07 -14.79
N CYS A 32 18.81 6.84 -14.55
CA CYS A 32 18.23 5.99 -15.58
C CYS A 32 16.82 6.46 -15.97
N PHE A 33 16.21 5.79 -16.94
CA PHE A 33 14.88 6.16 -17.42
C PHE A 33 13.83 5.98 -16.32
N ALA A 34 13.84 4.85 -15.62
CA ALA A 34 12.91 4.58 -14.52
C ALA A 34 13.05 5.60 -13.38
N GLU A 35 14.27 5.97 -12.99
CA GLU A 35 14.50 7.03 -12.00
C GLU A 35 13.96 8.38 -12.46
N ALA A 36 14.11 8.74 -13.74
CA ALA A 36 13.56 9.98 -14.25
C ALA A 36 12.02 10.01 -14.14
N TRP A 37 11.34 8.89 -14.39
CA TRP A 37 9.88 8.79 -14.29
C TRP A 37 9.37 8.94 -12.86
N VAL A 38 10.01 8.31 -11.87
CA VAL A 38 9.53 8.35 -10.48
C VAL A 38 9.99 9.58 -9.70
N ARG A 39 10.89 10.39 -10.27
CA ARG A 39 11.40 11.63 -9.66
C ARG A 39 10.89 12.90 -10.36
N ALA A 40 10.10 12.77 -11.43
CA ALA A 40 9.64 13.90 -12.22
C ALA A 40 8.70 14.81 -11.41
N THR A 41 8.88 16.12 -11.58
CA THR A 41 7.98 17.14 -11.05
C THR A 41 7.67 18.14 -12.14
N ASN A 42 6.47 18.70 -12.08
CA ASN A 42 6.10 19.84 -12.90
C ASN A 42 6.87 21.08 -12.40
N TYR A 43 7.60 21.74 -13.29
CA TYR A 43 8.43 22.90 -12.94
C TYR A 43 7.61 24.11 -12.47
N GLU A 44 6.37 24.27 -12.95
CA GLU A 44 5.51 25.40 -12.62
C GLU A 44 4.77 25.19 -11.29
N THR A 45 4.23 23.98 -11.07
CA THR A 45 3.37 23.70 -9.91
C THR A 45 4.12 23.03 -8.76
N GLY A 46 5.28 22.42 -9.02
CA GLY A 46 6.00 21.58 -8.07
C GLY A 46 5.33 20.23 -7.79
N ALA A 47 4.19 19.94 -8.43
CA ALA A 47 3.47 18.68 -8.24
C ALA A 47 4.24 17.50 -8.85
N PRO A 48 4.13 16.29 -8.27
CA PRO A 48 4.64 15.07 -8.89
C PRO A 48 4.03 14.85 -10.28
N THR A 49 4.87 14.51 -11.26
CA THR A 49 4.52 14.06 -12.61
C THR A 49 5.21 12.73 -12.90
N GLY A 50 5.10 12.20 -14.13
CA GLY A 50 5.74 10.93 -14.47
C GLY A 50 4.92 9.74 -13.99
N ALA A 51 5.49 8.86 -13.18
CA ALA A 51 4.86 7.59 -12.75
C ALA A 51 5.04 7.35 -11.25
N ILE A 52 4.09 6.62 -10.64
CA ILE A 52 4.12 6.30 -9.21
C ILE A 52 5.01 5.09 -8.89
N ALA A 53 5.17 4.20 -9.86
CA ALA A 53 6.08 3.06 -9.79
C ALA A 53 6.49 2.61 -11.20
N VAL A 54 7.71 2.10 -11.35
CA VAL A 54 8.22 1.56 -12.62
C VAL A 54 8.98 0.25 -12.36
N TYR A 55 8.71 -0.79 -13.14
CA TYR A 55 9.50 -2.02 -13.18
C TYR A 55 10.41 -2.01 -14.40
N ALA A 56 11.73 -1.96 -14.20
CA ALA A 56 12.69 -1.73 -15.27
C ALA A 56 14.01 -2.49 -15.09
N SER A 57 14.61 -2.93 -16.20
CA SER A 57 15.80 -3.78 -16.18
C SER A 57 17.08 -2.98 -16.13
N THR A 58 18.01 -3.46 -15.30
CA THR A 58 19.36 -2.92 -15.16
C THR A 58 20.29 -3.36 -16.29
N ILE A 59 19.90 -4.38 -17.08
CA ILE A 59 20.68 -4.93 -18.20
C ILE A 59 19.88 -4.93 -19.50
N SER A 60 20.49 -5.42 -20.59
CA SER A 60 19.73 -5.77 -21.78
C SER A 60 18.87 -7.00 -21.52
N GLN A 61 17.55 -6.87 -21.74
CA GLN A 61 16.62 -7.98 -21.57
C GLN A 61 16.57 -8.87 -22.81
N SER A 62 16.37 -10.16 -22.58
CA SER A 62 15.94 -11.11 -23.60
C SER A 62 14.51 -10.82 -24.06
N TRP A 63 14.15 -11.36 -25.22
CA TRP A 63 12.86 -11.03 -25.85
C TRP A 63 11.68 -11.70 -25.13
N ASN A 64 11.72 -13.03 -24.97
CA ASN A 64 10.54 -13.81 -24.58
C ASN A 64 10.26 -13.86 -23.06
N PRO A 65 11.24 -14.14 -22.18
CA PRO A 65 10.94 -14.34 -20.76
C PRO A 65 10.24 -13.14 -20.10
N PRO A 66 10.68 -11.88 -20.27
CA PRO A 66 10.02 -10.73 -19.64
C PRO A 66 8.59 -10.51 -20.12
N MET A 67 8.25 -10.92 -21.36
CA MET A 67 6.88 -10.85 -21.86
C MET A 67 5.95 -11.75 -21.02
N ARG A 68 6.38 -12.96 -20.67
CA ARG A 68 5.57 -13.87 -19.83
C ARG A 68 5.31 -13.30 -18.45
N ALA A 69 6.32 -12.66 -17.84
CA ALA A 69 6.15 -12.01 -16.55
C ALA A 69 5.20 -10.80 -16.61
N GLN A 70 5.25 -10.04 -17.71
CA GLN A 70 4.31 -8.94 -17.95
C GLN A 70 2.87 -9.46 -18.12
N ASP A 71 2.67 -10.49 -18.94
CA ASP A 71 1.36 -11.11 -19.17
C ASP A 71 0.77 -11.64 -17.85
N HIS A 72 1.54 -12.44 -17.10
CA HIS A 72 1.04 -13.03 -15.86
C HIS A 72 0.79 -11.99 -14.75
N ALA A 73 1.55 -10.89 -14.72
CA ALA A 73 1.24 -9.77 -13.82
C ALA A 73 -0.12 -9.13 -14.17
N VAL A 74 -0.51 -9.09 -15.45
CA VAL A 74 -1.83 -8.60 -15.88
C VAL A 74 -2.91 -9.63 -15.55
N ASP A 75 -2.66 -10.91 -15.77
CA ASP A 75 -3.57 -12.01 -15.38
C ASP A 75 -3.93 -11.91 -13.89
N LEU A 76 -2.93 -11.69 -13.02
CA LEU A 76 -3.13 -11.48 -11.57
C LEU A 76 -3.88 -10.19 -11.25
N LEU A 77 -3.75 -9.15 -12.07
CA LEU A 77 -4.49 -7.91 -11.88
C LEU A 77 -5.97 -8.08 -12.22
N VAL A 78 -6.28 -8.83 -13.27
CA VAL A 78 -7.65 -9.05 -13.75
C VAL A 78 -8.34 -10.26 -13.09
N GLY A 79 -7.57 -11.16 -12.49
CA GLY A 79 -8.07 -12.35 -11.78
C GLY A 79 -8.36 -13.55 -12.68
N TYR A 80 -7.68 -13.65 -13.82
CA TYR A 80 -7.90 -14.72 -14.79
C TYR A 80 -6.61 -15.06 -15.53
N ASP A 81 -6.21 -16.33 -15.54
CA ASP A 81 -5.11 -16.82 -16.36
C ASP A 81 -5.63 -17.25 -17.74
N TYR A 82 -5.35 -16.45 -18.77
CA TYR A 82 -5.79 -16.74 -20.13
C TYR A 82 -4.98 -17.85 -20.82
N SER A 83 -3.84 -18.25 -20.26
CA SER A 83 -3.03 -19.36 -20.78
C SER A 83 -3.54 -20.72 -20.31
N GLU A 84 -4.16 -20.78 -19.13
CA GLU A 84 -4.77 -21.99 -18.56
C GLU A 84 -6.31 -21.98 -18.63
N ASP A 85 -6.92 -20.85 -18.96
CA ASP A 85 -8.37 -20.64 -19.07
C ASP A 85 -9.12 -20.86 -17.75
N GLU A 86 -8.55 -20.38 -16.64
CA GLU A 86 -9.07 -20.58 -15.28
C GLU A 86 -8.95 -19.29 -14.42
N PRO A 87 -9.84 -19.07 -13.43
CA PRO A 87 -9.73 -17.97 -12.47
C PRO A 87 -8.50 -18.09 -11.57
N ILE A 88 -7.89 -16.95 -11.21
CA ILE A 88 -6.75 -16.90 -10.28
C ILE A 88 -6.91 -15.81 -9.23
N ASP A 89 -6.27 -16.01 -8.08
CA ASP A 89 -6.32 -15.05 -6.97
C ASP A 89 -5.66 -13.73 -7.33
N GLN A 90 -6.45 -12.66 -7.35
CA GLN A 90 -5.97 -11.34 -7.69
C GLN A 90 -4.84 -10.85 -6.76
N LYS A 91 -3.98 -10.00 -7.31
CA LYS A 91 -2.97 -9.25 -6.57
C LYS A 91 -3.10 -7.77 -6.89
N PHE A 92 -2.86 -6.93 -5.89
CA PHE A 92 -3.04 -5.48 -6.03
C PHE A 92 -1.88 -4.66 -5.48
N SER A 93 -0.86 -5.26 -4.88
CA SER A 93 0.36 -4.54 -4.55
C SER A 93 1.34 -4.59 -5.72
N ILE A 94 2.09 -3.50 -5.94
CA ILE A 94 3.12 -3.45 -6.99
C ILE A 94 4.11 -4.61 -6.86
N GLY A 95 4.62 -4.84 -5.65
CA GLY A 95 5.53 -5.94 -5.36
C GLY A 95 4.86 -7.30 -5.59
N GLY A 96 3.61 -7.47 -5.15
CA GLY A 96 2.86 -8.71 -5.34
C GLY A 96 2.65 -9.04 -6.82
N LEU A 97 2.24 -8.07 -7.62
CA LEU A 97 2.01 -8.23 -9.07
C LEU A 97 3.30 -8.63 -9.80
N TRP A 98 4.36 -7.82 -9.65
CA TRP A 98 5.58 -8.00 -10.44
C TRP A 98 6.44 -9.17 -9.95
N PHE A 99 6.42 -9.47 -8.65
CA PHE A 99 7.09 -10.66 -8.12
C PHE A 99 6.43 -11.94 -8.62
N ASN A 100 5.09 -12.09 -8.47
CA ASN A 100 4.40 -13.30 -8.91
C ASN A 100 4.42 -13.44 -10.45
N GLY A 101 4.30 -12.34 -11.20
CA GLY A 101 4.55 -12.33 -12.63
C GLY A 101 5.92 -12.91 -12.99
N SER A 102 6.96 -12.46 -12.29
CA SER A 102 8.32 -12.96 -12.50
C SER A 102 8.51 -14.42 -12.08
N MET A 103 7.83 -14.89 -11.03
CA MET A 103 7.86 -16.30 -10.64
C MET A 103 7.31 -17.19 -11.76
N ASN A 104 6.19 -16.79 -12.37
CA ASN A 104 5.62 -17.52 -13.49
C ASN A 104 6.58 -17.56 -14.71
N MET A 105 7.28 -16.45 -14.99
CA MET A 105 8.36 -16.45 -15.99
C MET A 105 9.47 -17.45 -15.63
N ILE A 106 9.87 -17.55 -14.37
CA ILE A 106 10.88 -18.52 -13.91
C ILE A 106 10.39 -19.95 -14.09
N ASP A 107 9.13 -20.25 -13.79
CA ASP A 107 8.57 -21.59 -13.97
C ASP A 107 8.59 -22.03 -15.44
N VAL A 108 8.33 -21.10 -16.37
CA VAL A 108 8.31 -21.38 -17.81
C VAL A 108 9.71 -21.43 -18.43
N TYR A 109 10.60 -20.51 -18.03
CA TYR A 109 11.90 -20.29 -18.70
C TYR A 109 13.11 -20.76 -17.88
N GLY A 110 12.92 -21.26 -16.66
CA GLY A 110 13.97 -21.76 -15.79
C GLY A 110 15.07 -20.71 -15.54
N TYR A 111 16.32 -21.11 -15.79
CA TYR A 111 17.49 -20.26 -15.54
C TYR A 111 17.41 -18.90 -16.24
N SER A 112 16.98 -18.83 -17.51
CA SER A 112 16.89 -17.53 -18.19
C SER A 112 15.82 -16.63 -17.59
N GLY A 113 14.74 -17.18 -17.06
CA GLY A 113 13.76 -16.40 -16.30
C GLY A 113 14.35 -15.88 -14.98
N ALA A 114 15.11 -16.71 -14.28
CA ALA A 114 15.75 -16.31 -13.02
C ALA A 114 16.81 -15.21 -13.23
N GLU A 115 17.54 -15.28 -14.34
CA GLU A 115 18.49 -14.23 -14.76
C GLU A 115 17.77 -12.90 -15.02
N GLU A 116 16.67 -12.90 -15.78
CA GLU A 116 15.88 -11.68 -16.01
C GLU A 116 15.33 -11.10 -14.71
N PHE A 117 14.73 -11.92 -13.84
CA PHE A 117 14.19 -11.47 -12.56
C PHE A 117 15.25 -10.81 -11.68
N PHE A 118 16.47 -11.38 -11.64
CA PHE A 118 17.57 -10.84 -10.85
C PHE A 118 17.94 -9.40 -11.23
N TYR A 119 17.75 -9.03 -12.50
CA TYR A 119 18.10 -7.70 -13.01
C TYR A 119 16.90 -6.76 -13.20
N TRP A 120 15.68 -7.21 -12.93
CA TRP A 120 14.47 -6.42 -13.06
C TRP A 120 14.08 -5.80 -11.72
N THR A 121 14.12 -4.47 -11.65
CA THR A 121 14.07 -3.72 -10.39
C THR A 121 12.82 -2.85 -10.28
N ILE A 122 12.22 -2.83 -9.10
CA ILE A 122 11.11 -1.94 -8.72
C ILE A 122 11.67 -0.57 -8.35
N PHE A 123 11.24 0.46 -9.07
CA PHE A 123 11.46 1.86 -8.73
C PHE A 123 10.14 2.42 -8.21
N GLY A 124 10.12 2.86 -6.95
CA GLY A 124 8.91 3.27 -6.25
C GLY A 124 8.62 2.35 -5.06
N ASP A 125 7.39 2.38 -4.58
CA ASP A 125 6.97 1.62 -3.39
C ASP A 125 6.38 0.25 -3.78
N ALA A 126 7.05 -0.82 -3.35
CA ALA A 126 6.58 -2.19 -3.59
C ALA A 126 5.28 -2.53 -2.83
N SER A 127 5.00 -1.82 -1.73
CA SER A 127 3.77 -1.98 -0.95
C SER A 127 2.58 -1.21 -1.53
N LEU A 128 2.81 -0.32 -2.50
CA LEU A 128 1.77 0.48 -3.14
C LEU A 128 0.63 -0.41 -3.64
N ARG A 129 -0.58 -0.11 -3.16
CA ARG A 129 -1.81 -0.71 -3.65
C ARG A 129 -2.28 0.01 -4.91
N VAL A 130 -2.27 -0.69 -6.05
CA VAL A 130 -2.69 -0.12 -7.33
C VAL A 130 -4.20 0.15 -7.37
N ARG A 131 -4.58 1.15 -8.15
CA ARG A 131 -5.97 1.43 -8.53
C ARG A 131 -6.14 1.08 -9.99
N THR A 132 -7.18 0.31 -10.29
CA THR A 132 -7.54 -0.09 -11.66
C THR A 132 -8.80 0.59 -12.16
N ASP A 133 -9.55 1.21 -11.24
CA ASP A 133 -10.78 1.93 -11.55
C ASP A 133 -10.93 3.17 -10.65
N THR A 134 -11.90 4.01 -10.98
CA THR A 134 -12.26 5.20 -10.21
C THR A 134 -12.66 4.78 -8.80
N PRO A 135 -11.98 5.30 -7.76
CA PRO A 135 -12.24 4.85 -6.40
C PRO A 135 -13.56 5.37 -5.85
N GLU A 136 -14.35 4.48 -5.28
CA GLU A 136 -15.64 4.79 -4.66
C GLU A 136 -15.52 4.98 -3.15
N ALA A 137 -16.42 5.76 -2.55
CA ALA A 137 -16.50 5.88 -1.10
C ALA A 137 -16.92 4.56 -0.44
N MET A 138 -16.48 4.36 0.81
CA MET A 138 -16.94 3.25 1.67
C MET A 138 -17.94 3.76 2.71
N ASN A 139 -18.91 2.91 3.07
CA ASN A 139 -19.86 3.18 4.14
C ASN A 139 -19.31 2.63 5.47
N VAL A 140 -18.29 3.30 6.01
CA VAL A 140 -17.65 2.88 7.27
C VAL A 140 -18.52 3.27 8.47
N SER A 141 -18.78 2.31 9.36
CA SER A 141 -19.53 2.46 10.60
C SER A 141 -18.74 1.90 11.78
N HIS A 142 -18.64 2.70 12.83
CA HIS A 142 -17.99 2.36 14.10
C HIS A 142 -18.56 3.26 15.20
N LEU A 143 -18.28 2.94 16.48
CA LEU A 143 -18.59 3.86 17.57
C LEU A 143 -17.63 5.07 17.50
N PRO A 144 -18.13 6.30 17.73
CA PRO A 144 -17.27 7.49 17.72
C PRO A 144 -16.32 7.55 18.94
N THR A 145 -16.53 6.67 19.92
CA THR A 145 -15.81 6.67 21.19
C THR A 145 -15.29 5.28 21.54
N LEU A 146 -14.08 5.22 22.10
CA LEU A 146 -13.52 4.04 22.77
C LEU A 146 -13.49 4.32 24.27
N PHE A 147 -14.08 3.44 25.08
CA PHE A 147 -14.01 3.61 26.54
C PHE A 147 -12.68 3.10 27.09
N ILE A 148 -12.07 3.87 28.00
CA ILE A 148 -10.84 3.48 28.70
C ILE A 148 -11.06 2.13 29.41
N GLY A 149 -10.11 1.20 29.21
CA GLY A 149 -10.15 -0.16 29.75
C GLY A 149 -10.74 -1.20 28.79
N LEU A 150 -11.26 -0.79 27.62
CA LEU A 150 -11.59 -1.71 26.53
C LEU A 150 -10.36 -2.00 25.68
N ASN A 151 -10.18 -3.27 25.31
CA ASN A 151 -9.08 -3.74 24.48
C ASN A 151 -9.51 -4.17 23.08
N THR A 152 -10.76 -3.90 22.70
CA THR A 152 -11.31 -4.26 21.39
C THR A 152 -12.06 -3.10 20.77
N PHE A 153 -12.00 -2.98 19.45
CA PHE A 153 -12.75 -1.96 18.70
C PHE A 153 -13.37 -2.55 17.44
N GLU A 154 -14.68 -2.43 17.29
CA GLU A 154 -15.43 -2.99 16.17
C GLU A 154 -15.63 -1.96 15.06
N VAL A 155 -15.42 -2.41 13.81
CA VAL A 155 -15.58 -1.58 12.61
C VAL A 155 -16.29 -2.40 11.54
N ASN A 156 -17.31 -1.82 10.92
CA ASN A 156 -17.96 -2.35 9.74
C ASN A 156 -17.70 -1.42 8.55
N THR A 157 -17.15 -1.95 7.46
CA THR A 157 -16.82 -1.20 6.25
C THR A 157 -17.79 -1.50 5.09
N GLY A 158 -18.58 -2.57 5.20
CA GLY A 158 -19.38 -3.14 4.11
C GLY A 158 -18.56 -3.71 2.96
N VAL A 159 -17.24 -3.86 3.12
CA VAL A 159 -16.31 -4.34 2.09
C VAL A 159 -15.46 -5.47 2.67
N GLU A 160 -15.45 -6.64 2.03
CA GLU A 160 -14.58 -7.76 2.39
C GLU A 160 -13.10 -7.42 2.14
N GLY A 161 -12.22 -7.85 3.05
CA GLY A 161 -10.76 -7.68 2.90
C GLY A 161 -10.28 -6.23 2.95
N ALA A 162 -11.08 -5.31 3.48
CA ALA A 162 -10.65 -3.95 3.79
C ALA A 162 -9.67 -3.99 4.98
N LEU A 163 -8.55 -3.29 4.85
CA LEU A 163 -7.59 -3.13 5.94
C LEU A 163 -8.03 -1.96 6.81
N VAL A 164 -8.28 -2.25 8.09
CA VAL A 164 -8.63 -1.28 9.12
C VAL A 164 -7.44 -1.14 10.06
N SER A 165 -7.07 0.09 10.39
CA SER A 165 -6.00 0.40 11.34
C SER A 165 -6.41 1.55 12.24
N LEU A 166 -6.09 1.44 13.52
CA LEU A 166 -6.25 2.49 14.51
C LEU A 166 -4.87 2.92 14.99
N THR A 167 -4.59 4.22 14.95
CA THR A 167 -3.28 4.79 15.36
C THR A 167 -3.44 5.87 16.42
N ASN A 168 -2.45 5.98 17.30
CA ASN A 168 -2.36 7.07 18.28
C ASN A 168 -1.80 8.37 17.67
N GLU A 169 -1.61 9.39 18.50
CA GLU A 169 -1.06 10.70 18.12
C GLU A 169 0.40 10.63 17.64
N ASP A 170 1.16 9.63 18.10
CA ASP A 170 2.53 9.34 17.70
C ASP A 170 2.62 8.49 16.41
N HIS A 171 1.48 8.23 15.77
CA HIS A 171 1.34 7.39 14.57
C HIS A 171 1.70 5.91 14.77
N GLU A 172 1.68 5.43 16.02
CA GLU A 172 1.86 4.02 16.32
C GLU A 172 0.55 3.26 16.10
N ILE A 173 0.63 2.07 15.49
CA ILE A 173 -0.52 1.20 15.28
C ILE A 173 -0.85 0.51 16.60
N ILE A 174 -1.99 0.87 17.17
CA ILE A 174 -2.51 0.23 18.39
C ILE A 174 -3.44 -0.94 18.06
N GLY A 175 -3.93 -1.06 16.83
CA GLY A 175 -4.72 -2.21 16.39
C GLY A 175 -4.94 -2.18 14.89
N SER A 176 -4.87 -3.34 14.23
CA SER A 176 -5.19 -3.45 12.81
C SER A 176 -5.72 -4.84 12.45
N GLY A 177 -6.49 -4.92 11.37
CA GLY A 177 -7.09 -6.16 10.93
C GLY A 177 -7.77 -6.02 9.56
N TYR A 178 -8.03 -7.17 8.94
CA TYR A 178 -8.81 -7.24 7.70
C TYR A 178 -10.25 -7.59 8.02
N THR A 179 -11.18 -6.97 7.30
CA THR A 179 -12.59 -7.33 7.38
C THR A 179 -12.88 -8.70 6.78
N ASP A 180 -13.82 -9.41 7.38
CA ASP A 180 -14.34 -10.68 6.89
C ASP A 180 -15.28 -10.51 5.69
N ALA A 181 -15.88 -11.62 5.22
CA ALA A 181 -16.84 -11.64 4.11
C ALA A 181 -18.09 -10.77 4.33
N THR A 182 -18.39 -10.36 5.56
CA THR A 182 -19.51 -9.45 5.88
C THR A 182 -19.07 -7.98 5.92
N GLY A 183 -17.78 -7.71 5.75
CA GLY A 183 -17.21 -6.36 5.88
C GLY A 183 -16.96 -5.94 7.32
N HIS A 184 -16.92 -6.89 8.27
CA HIS A 184 -16.74 -6.62 9.69
C HIS A 184 -15.34 -7.02 10.18
N VAL A 185 -14.80 -6.24 11.12
CA VAL A 185 -13.58 -6.59 11.86
C VAL A 185 -13.69 -6.15 13.32
N THR A 186 -13.23 -7.01 14.23
CA THR A 186 -12.93 -6.65 15.62
C THR A 186 -11.43 -6.50 15.75
N LEU A 187 -10.95 -5.30 16.02
CA LEU A 187 -9.54 -5.02 16.27
C LEU A 187 -9.21 -5.39 17.72
N GLU A 188 -8.20 -6.22 17.91
CA GLU A 188 -7.55 -6.39 19.22
C GLU A 188 -6.53 -5.25 19.41
N LEU A 189 -6.68 -4.50 20.50
CA LEU A 189 -5.87 -3.33 20.79
C LEU A 189 -4.66 -3.70 21.66
N VAL A 190 -3.48 -3.28 21.22
CA VAL A 190 -2.21 -3.37 21.94
C VAL A 190 -1.97 -2.04 22.63
N ASP A 191 -1.83 -2.08 23.96
CA ASP A 191 -1.56 -0.92 24.81
C ASP A 191 -2.48 0.30 24.53
N PRO A 192 -3.82 0.13 24.60
CA PRO A 192 -4.74 1.24 24.33
C PRO A 192 -4.56 2.39 25.34
N PRO A 193 -4.85 3.64 24.94
CA PRO A 193 -4.66 4.78 25.83
C PRO A 193 -5.46 4.68 27.14
N VAL A 194 -4.78 5.01 28.25
CA VAL A 194 -5.38 5.02 29.60
C VAL A 194 -5.79 6.41 30.07
N VAL A 195 -5.60 7.42 29.21
CA VAL A 195 -6.03 8.80 29.42
C VAL A 195 -6.87 9.26 28.22
N PRO A 196 -7.74 10.26 28.39
CA PRO A 196 -8.50 10.79 27.27
C PRO A 196 -7.60 11.35 26.17
N THR A 197 -7.83 10.89 24.94
CA THR A 197 -7.09 11.30 23.73
C THR A 197 -7.92 10.97 22.49
N ASP A 198 -7.46 11.37 21.31
CA ASP A 198 -8.08 11.01 20.04
C ASP A 198 -7.20 10.01 19.28
N LEU A 199 -7.86 9.02 18.67
CA LEU A 199 -7.25 8.02 17.80
C LEU A 199 -7.67 8.26 16.36
N THR A 200 -6.77 7.94 15.43
CA THR A 200 -7.06 8.02 13.99
C THR A 200 -7.43 6.63 13.45
N LEU A 201 -8.65 6.49 12.98
CA LEU A 201 -9.13 5.30 12.27
C LEU A 201 -8.88 5.46 10.78
N THR A 202 -8.08 4.59 10.19
CA THR A 202 -7.82 4.53 8.74
C THR A 202 -8.36 3.24 8.16
N VAL A 203 -9.15 3.33 7.09
CA VAL A 203 -9.65 2.17 6.35
C VAL A 203 -9.23 2.27 4.89
N THR A 204 -8.66 1.19 4.35
CA THR A 204 -8.24 1.08 2.94
C THR A 204 -8.75 -0.19 2.29
N ALA A 205 -9.15 -0.11 1.02
CA ALA A 205 -9.58 -1.26 0.22
C ALA A 205 -9.30 -1.01 -1.27
N THR A 206 -9.28 -2.09 -2.07
CA THR A 206 -9.09 -2.00 -3.54
C THR A 206 -10.15 -1.11 -4.17
N ASN A 207 -9.75 -0.16 -5.03
CA ASN A 207 -10.65 0.76 -5.73
C ASN A 207 -11.66 1.47 -4.80
N LYS A 208 -11.27 1.72 -3.54
CA LYS A 208 -12.03 2.55 -2.60
C LYS A 208 -11.23 3.77 -2.18
N GLN A 209 -11.93 4.86 -1.90
CA GLN A 209 -11.34 6.05 -1.30
C GLN A 209 -10.93 5.72 0.14
N THR A 210 -9.73 6.12 0.54
CA THR A 210 -9.29 5.93 1.92
C THR A 210 -10.21 6.69 2.86
N TYR A 211 -10.76 5.98 3.85
CA TYR A 211 -11.52 6.62 4.93
C TYR A 211 -10.56 6.95 6.07
N ILE A 212 -10.66 8.17 6.59
CA ILE A 212 -9.94 8.64 7.77
C ILE A 212 -10.97 9.25 8.71
N GLY A 213 -11.07 8.71 9.92
CA GLY A 213 -11.99 9.14 10.97
C GLY A 213 -11.30 9.29 12.31
N THR A 214 -11.98 9.95 13.25
CA THR A 214 -11.49 10.15 14.62
C THR A 214 -12.32 9.30 15.59
N VAL A 215 -11.64 8.66 16.55
CA VAL A 215 -12.26 7.91 17.65
C VAL A 215 -11.76 8.50 18.96
N SER A 216 -12.66 9.08 19.75
CA SER A 216 -12.29 9.70 21.02
C SER A 216 -12.23 8.67 22.15
N VAL A 217 -11.10 8.60 22.84
CA VAL A 217 -10.92 7.78 24.03
C VAL A 217 -11.45 8.52 25.25
N ILE A 218 -12.43 7.96 25.95
CA ILE A 218 -13.08 8.61 27.09
C ILE A 218 -13.28 7.64 28.28
N PRO A 219 -13.37 8.12 29.52
CA PRO A 219 -13.67 7.26 30.67
C PRO A 219 -15.06 6.63 30.56
N ASN A 220 -15.22 5.39 31.06
CA ASN A 220 -16.47 4.64 30.99
C ASN A 220 -17.62 5.28 31.81
N GLU A 221 -17.35 5.85 33.00
CA GLU A 221 -18.27 6.73 33.76
C GLU A 221 -17.52 7.64 34.76
N GLY A 222 -18.14 8.77 35.14
CA GLY A 222 -17.79 9.60 36.30
C GLY A 222 -16.64 10.60 36.13
N PRO A 223 -16.46 11.53 37.10
CA PRO A 223 -15.27 12.39 37.14
C PRO A 223 -14.02 11.53 37.33
N TYR A 224 -12.98 11.78 36.53
CA TYR A 224 -11.71 11.08 36.61
C TYR A 224 -10.62 12.00 37.17
N VAL A 225 -9.64 11.42 37.87
CA VAL A 225 -8.46 12.12 38.37
C VAL A 225 -7.24 11.48 37.73
N ILE A 226 -6.44 12.28 37.03
CA ILE A 226 -5.13 11.85 36.55
C ILE A 226 -4.10 12.23 37.62
N VAL A 227 -3.40 11.23 38.15
CA VAL A 227 -2.24 11.44 39.04
C VAL A 227 -0.98 11.26 38.19
N ASN A 228 -0.37 12.37 37.78
CA ASN A 228 0.83 12.35 36.94
C ASN A 228 2.08 11.92 37.71
N ASP A 229 2.15 12.28 39.00
CA ASP A 229 3.23 11.90 39.91
C ASP A 229 2.71 11.96 41.35
N TYR A 230 3.30 11.16 42.24
CA TYR A 230 3.07 11.28 43.68
C TYR A 230 4.38 11.01 44.44
N THR A 231 4.70 11.90 45.37
CA THR A 231 5.82 11.72 46.29
C THR A 231 5.29 11.36 47.67
N ILE A 232 5.78 10.24 48.22
CA ILE A 232 5.50 9.85 49.62
C ILE A 232 6.66 10.36 50.47
N ASP A 233 6.37 11.30 51.37
CA ASP A 233 7.27 11.67 52.44
C ASP A 233 7.00 10.77 53.66
N ALA A 234 7.85 9.77 53.86
CA ALA A 234 7.85 8.98 55.09
C ALA A 234 8.62 9.77 56.17
N GLY A 235 7.94 10.75 56.76
CA GLY A 235 8.53 11.64 57.75
C GLY A 235 9.24 10.87 58.88
N GLY A 236 10.52 11.18 59.06
CA GLY A 236 11.39 10.77 60.16
C GLY A 236 12.18 11.96 60.69
#